data_AF-A0A147B7Z6-F1
#
_entry.id   AF-A0A147B7Z6-F1
#
_cell.length_a   1.000
_cell.length_b   1.000
_cell.length_c   1.000
_cell.angle_alpha   90.00
_cell.angle_beta   90.00
_cell.angle_gamma   90.00
#
_symmetry.space_group_name_H-M   'P 1'
#
loop_
_entity.id
_entity.type
_entity.pdbx_description
1 polymer ?
#
loop_
_entity_poly.entity_id
_entity_poly.type
_entity_poly.pdbx_seq_one_letter_code
_entity_poly.pdbx_strand_id
1 'polypeptide(L)'
;TGDEYKVTILEALAASGLRSIRYALETEGIERILANDYSRQAVESMRANIEHNGVAHLVEPNQGEAALLMHQYKSDRFDVVDLDPYGSPAPFLDSAVQAVKDKGLLLVTCTDMAVLCGNASETCRAKYGSVSLKTKCCHELALRIILQSIESHANRYGRYTVP
;
A
#
# COMPACT_ATOMS: atom_id res chain seq x y z
N THR A 1 4.80 0.68 33.76
CA THR A 1 5.28 1.68 32.78
C THR A 1 5.58 0.94 31.50
N GLY A 2 4.54 0.59 30.75
CA GLY A 2 4.73 -0.02 29.43
C GLY A 2 4.97 1.11 28.45
N ASP A 3 6.08 1.07 27.73
CA ASP A 3 6.28 1.98 26.60
C ASP A 3 5.07 1.85 25.66
N GLU A 4 4.43 2.98 25.39
CA GLU A 4 3.30 3.05 24.47
C GLU A 4 3.78 2.59 23.09
N TYR A 5 3.15 1.54 22.55
CA TYR A 5 3.54 0.98 21.26
C TYR A 5 3.36 2.03 20.18
N LYS A 6 4.44 2.44 19.52
CA LYS A 6 4.39 3.42 18.44
C LYS A 6 4.37 2.75 17.08
N VAL A 7 3.59 3.30 16.16
CA VAL A 7 3.27 2.73 14.85
C VAL A 7 4.13 3.36 13.77
N THR A 8 4.75 2.53 12.94
CA THR A 8 5.47 2.95 11.74
C THR A 8 4.64 2.67 10.48
N ILE A 9 4.51 3.68 9.61
CA ILE A 9 3.68 3.60 8.40
C ILE A 9 4.56 3.83 7.16
N LEU A 10 4.32 3.05 6.11
CA LEU A 10 4.82 3.31 4.76
C LEU A 10 3.64 3.65 3.84
N GLU A 11 3.63 4.84 3.26
CA GLU A 11 2.79 5.15 2.09
C GLU A 11 3.66 5.00 0.83
N ALA A 12 3.46 3.92 0.08
CA ALA A 12 4.38 3.54 -0.99
C ALA A 12 4.25 4.42 -2.26
N LEU A 13 3.06 5.00 -2.49
CA LEU A 13 2.73 5.84 -3.66
C LEU A 13 2.03 7.13 -3.21
N ALA A 14 2.79 8.01 -2.57
CA ALA A 14 2.25 9.12 -1.79
C ALA A 14 1.86 10.37 -2.60
N ALA A 15 2.30 10.50 -3.86
CA ALA A 15 2.05 11.68 -4.70
C ALA A 15 2.38 13.00 -3.96
N SER A 16 1.37 13.79 -3.61
CA SER A 16 1.52 15.06 -2.89
C SER A 16 1.70 14.90 -1.37
N GLY A 17 1.68 13.67 -0.84
CA GLY A 17 1.79 13.34 0.58
C GLY A 17 0.50 13.51 1.38
N LEU A 18 -0.63 13.79 0.73
CA LEU A 18 -1.88 14.14 1.40
C LEU A 18 -2.29 13.12 2.46
N ARG A 19 -2.22 11.83 2.15
CA ARG A 19 -2.63 10.77 3.07
C ARG A 19 -1.65 10.63 4.24
N SER A 20 -0.34 10.62 3.99
CA SER A 20 0.68 10.68 5.04
C SER A 20 0.51 11.88 5.98
N ILE A 21 0.20 13.06 5.44
CA ILE A 21 -0.07 14.26 6.24
C ILE A 21 -1.33 14.06 7.11
N ARG A 22 -2.39 13.49 6.55
CA ARG A 22 -3.61 13.18 7.31
C ARG A 22 -3.36 12.14 8.40
N TYR A 23 -2.57 11.10 8.14
CA TYR A 23 -2.16 10.17 9.18
C TYR A 23 -1.45 10.90 10.33
N ALA A 24 -0.51 11.79 10.01
CA ALA A 24 0.21 12.57 11.02
C ALA A 24 -0.68 13.52 11.84
N LEU A 25 -1.73 14.08 11.25
CA LEU A 25 -2.62 15.05 11.90
C LEU A 25 -3.82 14.43 12.63
N GLU A 26 -4.32 13.30 12.12
CA GLU A 26 -5.63 12.75 12.51
C GLU A 26 -5.52 11.44 13.29
N THR A 27 -4.31 10.87 13.45
CA THR A 27 -4.09 9.59 14.12
C THR A 27 -3.02 9.71 15.22
N GLU A 28 -3.34 9.24 16.41
CA GLU A 28 -2.41 9.20 17.56
C GLU A 28 -1.52 7.94 17.53
N GLY A 29 -0.41 7.96 18.28
CA GLY A 29 0.47 6.79 18.44
C GLY A 29 1.39 6.49 17.25
N ILE A 30 1.50 7.40 16.27
CA ILE A 30 2.42 7.25 15.14
C ILE A 30 3.84 7.66 15.55
N GLU A 31 4.81 6.81 15.24
CA GLU A 31 6.23 7.12 15.40
C GLU A 31 6.78 7.85 14.18
N ARG A 32 6.49 7.31 13.00
CA ARG A 32 7.12 7.69 11.74
C ARG A 32 6.26 7.26 10.57
N ILE A 33 6.18 8.12 9.55
CA ILE A 33 5.52 7.85 8.28
C ILE A 33 6.55 8.07 7.18
N LEU A 34 6.90 7.01 6.44
CA LEU A 34 7.71 7.11 5.23
C LEU A 34 6.77 7.32 4.03
N ALA A 35 6.79 8.51 3.45
CA ALA A 35 5.98 8.87 2.29
C ALA A 35 6.84 8.79 1.02
N ASN A 36 6.58 7.83 0.14
CA ASN A 36 7.40 7.57 -1.05
C ASN A 36 6.68 7.94 -2.34
N ASP A 37 7.39 8.56 -3.28
CA ASP A 37 6.96 8.63 -4.68
C ASP A 37 8.13 8.49 -5.66
N TYR A 38 7.87 7.98 -6.86
CA TYR A 38 8.88 7.88 -7.91
C TYR A 38 9.19 9.24 -8.55
N SER A 39 8.15 10.08 -8.71
CA SER A 39 8.25 11.37 -9.37
C SER A 39 8.93 12.39 -8.47
N ARG A 40 10.09 12.90 -8.90
CA ARG A 40 10.76 14.01 -8.22
C ARG A 40 9.85 15.22 -7.99
N GLN A 41 9.00 15.55 -8.98
CA GLN A 41 8.06 16.66 -8.87
C GLN A 41 7.01 16.41 -7.77
N ALA A 42 6.53 15.17 -7.65
CA ALA A 42 5.61 14.79 -6.59
C ALA A 42 6.28 14.90 -5.22
N VAL A 43 7.51 14.42 -5.08
CA VAL A 43 8.30 14.53 -3.84
C VAL A 43 8.60 15.98 -3.47
N GLU A 44 8.88 16.85 -4.43
CA GLU A 44 9.06 18.30 -4.19
C GLU A 44 7.75 18.93 -3.68
N SER A 45 6.61 18.60 -4.29
CA SER A 45 5.30 19.04 -3.80
C SER A 45 4.98 18.49 -2.40
N MET A 46 5.31 17.23 -2.16
CA MET A 46 5.14 16.55 -0.87
C MET A 46 5.94 17.22 0.24
N ARG A 47 7.21 17.55 -0.02
CA ARG A 47 8.05 18.32 0.91
C ARG A 47 7.40 19.65 1.28
N ALA A 48 6.92 20.41 0.30
CA ALA A 48 6.25 21.68 0.54
C ALA A 48 4.97 21.51 1.39
N ASN A 49 4.18 20.46 1.13
CA ASN A 49 2.97 20.18 1.89
C ASN A 49 3.27 19.72 3.33
N ILE A 50 4.30 18.90 3.53
CA ILE A 50 4.75 18.45 4.86
C ILE A 50 5.13 19.65 5.72
N GLU A 51 5.94 20.57 5.18
CA GLU A 51 6.35 21.80 5.87
C GLU A 51 5.15 22.71 6.13
N HIS A 52 4.28 22.90 5.14
CA HIS A 52 3.08 23.75 5.28
C HIS A 52 2.15 23.28 6.41
N ASN A 53 2.04 21.97 6.63
CA ASN A 53 1.21 21.38 7.68
C ASN A 53 1.96 21.15 9.01
N GLY A 54 3.26 21.46 9.09
CA GLY A 54 4.04 21.32 10.32
C GLY A 54 4.30 19.88 10.76
N VAL A 55 4.22 18.91 9.85
CA VAL A 55 4.33 17.46 10.17
C VAL A 55 5.68 16.84 9.83
N ALA A 56 6.70 17.64 9.54
CA ALA A 56 8.06 17.20 9.20
C ALA A 56 8.76 16.36 10.30
N HIS A 57 8.25 16.42 11.54
CA HIS A 57 8.73 15.62 12.66
C HIS A 57 8.20 14.18 12.66
N LEU A 58 7.18 13.87 11.86
CA LEU A 58 6.58 12.54 11.72
C LEU A 58 6.69 11.99 10.29
N VAL A 59 6.55 12.85 9.28
CA VAL A 59 6.49 12.45 7.87
C VAL A 59 7.82 12.68 7.17
N GLU A 60 8.43 11.60 6.70
CA GLU A 60 9.67 11.60 5.95
C GLU A 60 9.40 11.40 4.44
N PRO A 61 9.72 12.38 3.59
CA PRO A 61 9.56 12.25 2.14
C PRO A 61 10.73 11.48 1.51
N ASN A 62 10.42 10.47 0.72
CA ASN A 62 11.38 9.65 -0.03
C ASN A 62 11.11 9.68 -1.53
N GLN A 63 12.17 9.70 -2.34
CA GLN A 63 12.09 9.48 -3.77
C GLN A 63 12.60 8.08 -4.11
N GLY A 64 11.73 7.22 -4.60
CA GLY A 64 12.10 5.84 -4.88
C GLY A 64 11.04 5.06 -5.65
N GLU A 65 11.48 4.00 -6.31
CA GLU A 65 10.58 3.00 -6.86
C GLU A 65 10.00 2.16 -5.70
N ALA A 66 8.67 2.05 -5.65
CA ALA A 66 7.95 1.52 -4.51
C ALA A 66 8.28 0.04 -4.21
N ALA A 67 8.36 -0.81 -5.25
CA ALA A 67 8.65 -2.22 -5.05
C ALA A 67 10.08 -2.45 -4.52
N LEU A 68 11.06 -1.72 -5.06
CA LEU A 68 12.44 -1.75 -4.59
C LEU A 68 12.56 -1.23 -3.15
N LEU A 69 11.91 -0.11 -2.83
CA LEU A 69 11.89 0.45 -1.48
C LEU A 69 11.36 -0.58 -0.48
N MET A 70 10.17 -1.14 -0.74
CA MET A 70 9.57 -2.16 0.14
C MET A 70 10.48 -3.38 0.31
N HIS A 71 11.15 -3.82 -0.76
CA HIS A 71 12.09 -4.94 -0.66
C HIS A 71 13.31 -4.64 0.24
N GLN A 72 13.78 -3.38 0.29
CA GLN A 72 14.85 -2.96 1.18
C GLN A 72 14.45 -3.05 2.67
N TYR A 73 13.17 -2.82 2.97
CA TYR A 73 12.61 -2.89 4.33
C TYR A 73 12.09 -4.29 4.72
N LYS A 74 12.55 -5.36 4.06
CA LYS A 74 12.21 -6.74 4.44
C LYS A 74 12.70 -7.14 5.85
N SER A 75 13.79 -6.54 6.31
CA SER A 75 14.38 -6.79 7.64
C SER A 75 13.86 -5.82 8.69
N ASP A 76 13.59 -4.57 8.29
CA ASP A 76 13.08 -3.49 9.15
C ASP A 76 11.67 -3.13 8.69
N ARG A 77 10.72 -4.01 8.99
CA ARG A 77 9.36 -3.98 8.46
C ARG A 77 8.53 -2.85 9.08
N PHE A 78 7.48 -2.40 8.40
CA PHE A 78 6.51 -1.40 8.88
C PHE A 78 5.30 -2.04 9.56
N ASP A 79 4.69 -1.35 10.51
CA ASP A 79 3.42 -1.76 11.12
C ASP A 79 2.26 -1.66 10.14
N VAL A 80 2.27 -0.62 9.30
CA VAL A 80 1.27 -0.38 8.27
C VAL A 80 1.96 -0.13 6.93
N VAL A 81 1.50 -0.80 5.88
CA VAL A 81 1.89 -0.51 4.48
C VAL A 81 0.64 -0.12 3.71
N ASP A 82 0.63 1.07 3.13
CA ASP A 82 -0.43 1.58 2.26
C ASP A 82 0.01 1.58 0.78
N LEU A 83 -0.74 0.83 -0.03
CA LEU A 83 -0.61 0.76 -1.48
C LEU A 83 -1.82 1.43 -2.14
N ASP A 84 -1.59 2.62 -2.71
CA ASP A 84 -2.60 3.35 -3.50
C ASP A 84 -2.15 3.62 -4.95
N PRO A 85 -2.02 2.57 -5.78
CA PRO A 85 -1.55 2.73 -7.14
C PRO A 85 -2.64 3.17 -8.12
N TYR A 86 -2.23 3.88 -9.17
CA TYR A 86 -3.06 4.05 -10.37
C TYR A 86 -3.17 2.71 -11.11
N GLY A 87 -4.35 2.12 -11.09
CA GLY A 87 -4.68 0.85 -11.69
C GLY A 87 -4.54 -0.33 -10.73
N SER A 88 -3.51 -1.14 -10.93
CA SER A 88 -3.38 -2.46 -10.28
C SER A 88 -2.30 -2.45 -9.19
N PRO A 89 -2.58 -3.04 -8.01
CA PRO A 89 -1.57 -3.26 -6.98
C PRO A 89 -0.68 -4.48 -7.24
N ALA A 90 -1.00 -5.33 -8.23
CA ALA A 90 -0.31 -6.59 -8.48
C ALA A 90 1.23 -6.49 -8.50
N PRO A 91 1.87 -5.47 -9.12
CA PRO A 91 3.34 -5.36 -9.13
C PRO A 91 3.97 -5.15 -7.74
N PHE A 92 3.19 -4.65 -6.79
CA PHE A 92 3.66 -4.23 -5.47
C PHE A 92 3.31 -5.24 -4.37
N LEU A 93 2.38 -6.16 -4.61
CA LEU A 93 1.90 -7.09 -3.58
C LEU A 93 3.03 -7.94 -3.00
N ASP A 94 3.93 -8.45 -3.84
CA ASP A 94 5.01 -9.34 -3.43
C ASP A 94 6.01 -8.69 -2.47
N SER A 95 6.36 -7.43 -2.70
CA SER A 95 7.25 -6.66 -1.82
C SER A 95 6.51 -6.11 -0.61
N ALA A 96 5.24 -5.72 -0.75
CA ALA A 96 4.42 -5.23 0.36
C ALA A 96 4.17 -6.29 1.44
N VAL A 97 3.86 -7.53 1.04
CA VAL A 97 3.70 -8.64 2.00
C VAL A 97 5.00 -8.99 2.71
N GLN A 98 6.16 -8.56 2.21
CA GLN A 98 7.45 -8.72 2.91
C GLN A 98 7.76 -7.50 3.79
N ALA A 99 7.36 -6.31 3.37
CA ALA A 99 7.61 -5.05 4.08
C ALA A 99 6.71 -4.84 5.31
N VAL A 100 5.55 -5.50 5.40
CA VAL A 100 4.66 -5.40 6.57
C VAL A 100 5.08 -6.36 7.69
N LYS A 101 5.06 -5.91 8.96
CA LYS A 101 5.34 -6.73 10.15
C LYS A 101 4.30 -7.84 10.34
N ASP A 102 4.65 -8.84 11.14
CA ASP A 102 3.67 -9.83 11.57
C ASP A 102 2.63 -9.15 12.48
N LYS A 103 1.34 -9.45 12.25
CA LYS A 103 0.21 -8.72 12.85
C LYS A 103 0.10 -7.24 12.44
N GLY A 104 0.87 -6.81 11.44
CA GLY A 104 0.72 -5.49 10.83
C GLY A 104 -0.48 -5.40 9.89
N LEU A 105 -0.74 -4.21 9.39
CA LEU A 105 -1.86 -3.89 8.51
C LEU A 105 -1.36 -3.60 7.09
N LEU A 106 -1.98 -4.24 6.10
CA LEU A 106 -1.74 -3.97 4.68
C LEU A 106 -2.99 -3.32 4.09
N LEU A 107 -2.87 -2.06 3.70
CA LEU A 107 -3.93 -1.29 3.04
C LEU A 107 -3.68 -1.35 1.54
N VAL A 108 -4.67 -1.79 0.77
CA VAL A 108 -4.55 -1.95 -0.68
C VAL A 108 -5.74 -1.33 -1.39
N THR A 109 -5.46 -0.34 -2.22
CA THR A 109 -6.44 0.24 -3.15
C THR A 109 -6.25 -0.37 -4.54
N CYS A 110 -7.38 -0.58 -5.22
CA CYS A 110 -7.36 -1.07 -6.59
C CYS A 110 -8.37 -0.29 -7.43
N THR A 111 -7.89 0.33 -8.50
CA THR A 111 -8.70 1.20 -9.37
C THR A 111 -8.92 0.60 -10.77
N ASP A 112 -8.35 -0.58 -11.08
CA ASP A 112 -8.52 -1.25 -12.38
C ASP A 112 -9.81 -2.08 -12.50
N MET A 113 -10.94 -1.47 -12.10
CA MET A 113 -12.27 -2.09 -12.10
C MET A 113 -12.71 -2.61 -13.46
N ALA A 114 -12.25 -2.04 -14.57
CA ALA A 114 -12.54 -2.58 -15.90
C ALA A 114 -12.02 -4.03 -16.05
N VAL A 115 -10.85 -4.34 -15.49
CA VAL A 115 -10.25 -5.68 -15.49
C VAL A 115 -10.97 -6.59 -14.51
N LEU A 116 -11.17 -6.11 -13.27
CA LEU A 116 -11.77 -6.89 -12.19
C LEU A 116 -13.26 -7.20 -12.40
N CYS A 117 -14.00 -6.35 -13.13
CA CYS A 117 -15.42 -6.53 -13.42
C CYS A 117 -15.71 -7.27 -14.74
N GLY A 118 -14.71 -7.96 -15.31
CA GLY A 118 -14.92 -8.90 -16.41
C GLY A 118 -14.88 -8.33 -17.83
N ASN A 119 -14.40 -7.09 -18.04
CA ASN A 119 -14.18 -6.61 -19.41
C ASN A 119 -12.88 -7.12 -20.04
N ALA A 120 -11.93 -7.60 -19.22
CA ALA A 120 -10.63 -8.11 -19.67
C ALA A 120 -10.16 -9.29 -18.80
N SER A 121 -10.82 -10.44 -18.92
CA SER A 121 -10.56 -11.61 -18.07
C SER A 121 -9.16 -12.19 -18.22
N GLU A 122 -8.53 -12.09 -19.40
CA GLU A 122 -7.13 -12.51 -19.61
C GLU A 122 -6.16 -11.64 -18.82
N THR A 123 -6.36 -10.32 -18.84
CA THR A 123 -5.59 -9.37 -18.05
C THR A 123 -5.79 -9.60 -16.55
N CYS A 124 -7.03 -9.94 -16.13
CA CYS A 124 -7.32 -10.28 -14.73
C CYS A 124 -6.52 -11.52 -14.31
N ARG A 125 -6.48 -12.55 -15.16
CA ARG A 125 -5.72 -13.77 -14.91
C ARG A 125 -4.22 -13.50 -14.84
N ALA A 126 -3.69 -12.66 -15.73
CA ALA A 126 -2.28 -12.30 -15.73
C ALA A 126 -1.86 -11.51 -14.47
N LYS A 127 -2.69 -10.57 -14.02
CA LYS A 127 -2.38 -9.71 -12.86
C LYS A 127 -2.65 -10.37 -11.51
N TYR A 128 -3.78 -11.07 -11.40
CA TYR A 128 -4.33 -11.52 -10.12
C TYR A 128 -4.41 -13.05 -9.99
N GLY A 129 -4.06 -13.80 -11.03
CA GLY A 129 -4.17 -15.27 -11.01
C GLY A 129 -5.61 -15.80 -11.04
N SER A 130 -6.59 -14.92 -11.28
CA SER A 130 -8.02 -15.21 -11.23
C SER A 130 -8.73 -14.76 -12.50
N VAL A 131 -9.85 -15.39 -12.83
CA VAL A 131 -10.68 -15.02 -13.99
C VAL A 131 -11.85 -14.17 -13.50
N SER A 132 -11.91 -12.91 -13.93
CA SER A 132 -13.06 -12.05 -13.68
C SER A 132 -14.25 -12.40 -14.58
N LEU A 133 -15.46 -12.25 -14.03
CA LEU A 133 -16.72 -12.51 -14.73
C LEU A 133 -17.57 -11.25 -14.77
N LYS A 134 -18.19 -10.98 -15.92
CA LYS A 134 -19.12 -9.87 -16.06
C LYS A 134 -20.48 -10.26 -15.50
N THR A 135 -20.73 -9.89 -14.26
CA THR A 135 -21.98 -10.19 -13.54
C THR A 135 -22.52 -8.94 -12.84
N LYS A 136 -23.75 -9.02 -12.31
CA LYS A 136 -24.33 -7.93 -11.50
C LYS A 136 -23.60 -7.73 -10.17
N CYS A 137 -22.95 -8.78 -9.65
CA CYS A 137 -22.16 -8.75 -8.41
C CYS A 137 -20.65 -8.59 -8.67
N CYS A 138 -20.27 -7.99 -9.81
CA CYS A 138 -18.87 -7.86 -10.22
C CYS A 138 -17.99 -7.14 -9.19
N HIS A 139 -18.53 -6.18 -8.43
CA HIS A 139 -17.78 -5.47 -7.38
C HIS A 139 -17.41 -6.37 -6.20
N GLU A 140 -18.31 -7.25 -5.77
CA GLU A 140 -18.01 -8.22 -4.71
C GLU A 140 -17.02 -9.28 -5.22
N LEU A 141 -17.20 -9.73 -6.47
CA LEU A 141 -16.26 -10.66 -7.11
C LEU A 141 -14.86 -10.04 -7.23
N ALA A 142 -14.77 -8.76 -7.57
CA ALA A 142 -13.52 -8.00 -7.62
C ALA A 142 -12.80 -8.02 -6.26
N LEU A 143 -13.52 -7.76 -5.17
CA LEU A 143 -12.95 -7.84 -3.82
C LEU A 143 -12.42 -9.25 -3.52
N ARG A 144 -13.20 -10.30 -3.82
CA ARG A 144 -12.76 -11.69 -3.61
C ARG A 144 -11.51 -12.05 -4.42
N ILE A 145 -11.41 -11.55 -5.65
CA ILE A 145 -10.23 -11.72 -6.52
C ILE A 145 -9.01 -11.04 -5.89
N ILE A 146 -9.15 -9.80 -5.42
CA ILE A 146 -8.04 -9.07 -4.78
C ILE A 146 -7.60 -9.75 -3.49
N LEU A 147 -8.54 -10.15 -2.63
CA LEU A 147 -8.22 -10.88 -1.41
C LEU A 147 -7.48 -12.19 -1.69
N GLN A 148 -7.95 -12.98 -2.65
CA GLN A 148 -7.27 -14.20 -3.07
C GLN A 148 -5.88 -13.92 -3.66
N SER A 149 -5.73 -12.83 -4.42
CA SER A 149 -4.43 -12.42 -4.96
C SER A 149 -3.45 -12.07 -3.83
N ILE A 150 -3.86 -11.26 -2.85
CA ILE A 150 -3.04 -10.89 -1.70
C ILE A 150 -2.64 -12.15 -0.89
N GLU A 151 -3.61 -13.01 -0.58
CA GLU A 151 -3.40 -14.27 0.14
C GLU A 151 -2.40 -15.18 -0.62
N SER A 152 -2.50 -15.25 -1.94
CA SER A 152 -1.58 -16.05 -2.76
C SER A 152 -0.15 -15.50 -2.76
N HIS A 153 0.04 -14.18 -2.59
CA HIS A 153 1.37 -13.58 -2.42
C HIS A 153 1.92 -13.84 -1.02
N ALA A 154 1.09 -13.69 0.03
CA ALA A 154 1.48 -13.95 1.41
C ALA A 154 1.95 -15.41 1.61
N ASN A 155 1.22 -16.37 1.03
CA ASN A 155 1.51 -17.80 1.17
C ASN A 155 2.90 -18.21 0.62
N ARG A 156 3.46 -17.48 -0.35
CA ARG A 156 4.83 -17.71 -0.86
C ARG A 156 5.89 -17.56 0.23
N TYR A 157 5.58 -16.81 1.28
CA TYR A 157 6.48 -16.51 2.39
C TYR A 157 6.06 -17.18 3.71
N GLY A 158 5.15 -18.15 3.65
CA GLY A 158 4.62 -18.80 4.85
C GLY A 158 3.76 -17.87 5.72
N ARG A 159 3.18 -16.83 5.13
CA ARG A 159 2.29 -15.87 5.77
C ARG A 159 0.86 -16.06 5.27
N TYR A 160 -0.10 -15.60 6.07
CA TYR A 160 -1.52 -15.58 5.69
C TYR A 160 -2.10 -14.20 6.02
N THR A 161 -3.22 -13.88 5.39
CA THR A 161 -3.94 -12.63 5.62
C THR A 161 -5.30 -12.88 6.28
N VAL A 162 -5.75 -11.91 7.07
CA VAL A 162 -7.11 -11.87 7.61
C VAL A 162 -7.73 -10.57 7.09
N PRO A 163 -8.72 -10.65 6.18
CA PRO A 163 -9.40 -9.48 5.65
C PRO A 163 -10.32 -8.80 6.66
#